data_AF-A0AAV9QLP3-F1
#
_entry.id   AF-A0AAV9QLP3-F1
#
_cell.length_a   1.000
_cell.length_b   1.000
_cell.length_c   1.000
_cell.angle_alpha   90.00
_cell.angle_beta   90.00
_cell.angle_gamma   90.00
#
_symmetry.space_group_name_H-M   'P 1'
#
loop_
_entity.id
_entity.type
_entity.pdbx_description
1 polymer ?
#
loop_
_entity_poly.entity_id
_entity_poly.type
_entity_poly.pdbx_seq_one_letter_code
_entity_poly.pdbx_strand_id
1 'polypeptide(L)'
;MIVDAYRLRVETDHLSRDEDHGIYYPGKPIDGLVWAKGDAIDDFQRFLDLVEATAILPEWWHSEDRMECLALALDKNDPESIFKPLNQAELPTRYGGDMSIRVALAIIAEMVVGYDGKGPAKDDIWYHEFQEFLDLHPHERARLIKGSIEMADQVLKEHGEQFQQISN
;
A
#
# COMPACT_ATOMS: atom_id res chain seq x y z
N MET A 1 -3.38 8.51 -3.20
CA MET A 1 -3.06 7.56 -2.11
C MET A 1 -2.68 6.17 -2.62
N ILE A 2 -3.56 5.40 -3.27
CA ILE A 2 -3.23 4.03 -3.78
C ILE A 2 -2.04 4.03 -4.75
N VAL A 3 -2.02 4.96 -5.71
CA VAL A 3 -0.90 5.13 -6.66
C VAL A 3 0.41 5.42 -5.93
N ASP A 4 0.39 6.30 -4.93
CA ASP A 4 1.57 6.62 -4.12
C ASP A 4 2.01 5.44 -3.23
N ALA A 5 1.07 4.64 -2.72
CA ALA A 5 1.40 3.43 -1.96
C ALA A 5 2.11 2.40 -2.85
N TYR A 6 1.60 2.18 -4.07
CA TYR A 6 2.27 1.36 -5.08
C TYR A 6 3.67 1.89 -5.41
N ARG A 7 3.79 3.19 -5.74
CA ARG A 7 5.10 3.79 -6.08
C ARG A 7 6.08 3.72 -4.91
N LEU A 8 5.61 3.94 -3.68
CA LEU A 8 6.44 3.79 -2.48
C LEU A 8 6.93 2.35 -2.30
N ARG A 9 6.07 1.37 -2.60
CA ARG A 9 6.46 -0.04 -2.58
C ARG A 9 7.55 -0.34 -3.60
N VAL A 10 7.35 0.08 -4.85
CA VAL A 10 8.33 -0.06 -5.95
C VAL A 10 9.70 0.51 -5.56
N GLU A 11 9.73 1.72 -4.98
CA GLU A 11 10.97 2.34 -4.50
C GLU A 11 11.61 1.55 -3.36
N THR A 12 10.80 1.06 -2.42
CA THR A 12 11.30 0.33 -1.24
C THR A 12 11.92 -1.01 -1.64
N ASP A 13 11.25 -1.75 -2.52
CA ASP A 13 11.70 -3.05 -3.02
C ASP A 13 12.99 -2.91 -3.83
N HIS A 14 13.06 -1.90 -4.71
CA HIS A 14 14.27 -1.57 -5.47
C HIS A 14 15.45 -1.19 -4.55
N LEU A 15 15.25 -0.25 -3.62
CA LEU A 15 16.34 0.30 -2.81
C LEU A 15 16.81 -0.61 -1.68
N SER A 16 15.90 -1.41 -1.11
CA SER A 16 16.16 -2.12 0.16
C SER A 16 16.21 -3.64 0.01
N ARG A 17 15.64 -4.19 -1.06
CA ARG A 17 15.44 -5.64 -1.21
C ARG A 17 16.11 -6.23 -2.45
N ASP A 18 16.65 -5.39 -3.34
CA ASP A 18 17.17 -5.82 -4.65
C ASP A 18 16.08 -6.56 -5.47
N GLU A 19 14.83 -6.11 -5.30
CA GLU A 19 13.64 -6.68 -5.88
C GLU A 19 13.11 -5.74 -6.96
N ASP A 20 13.64 -5.85 -8.19
CA ASP A 20 13.28 -4.94 -9.29
C ASP A 20 11.93 -5.28 -9.95
N HIS A 21 11.00 -4.32 -9.88
CA HIS A 21 9.71 -4.38 -10.56
C HIS A 21 9.17 -2.97 -10.88
N GLY A 22 7.95 -2.86 -11.41
CA GLY A 22 7.37 -1.57 -11.81
C GLY A 22 8.23 -0.86 -12.85
N ILE A 23 8.63 0.38 -12.54
CA ILE A 23 9.52 1.18 -13.42
C ILE A 23 10.96 0.65 -13.48
N TYR A 24 11.36 -0.20 -12.53
CA TYR A 24 12.69 -0.81 -12.47
C TYR A 24 12.72 -2.20 -13.13
N TYR A 25 11.60 -2.68 -13.67
CA TYR A 25 11.50 -4.02 -14.24
C TYR A 25 12.56 -4.27 -15.34
N PRO A 26 13.42 -5.31 -15.20
CA PRO A 26 14.57 -5.51 -16.09
C PRO A 26 14.20 -6.16 -17.44
N GLY A 27 12.91 -6.33 -17.75
CA GLY A 27 12.44 -6.97 -18.99
C GLY A 27 12.41 -8.51 -18.96
N LYS A 28 12.71 -9.12 -17.81
CA LYS A 28 12.60 -10.56 -17.58
C LYS A 28 12.04 -10.84 -16.19
N PRO A 29 11.23 -11.90 -16.00
CA PRO A 29 10.81 -12.34 -14.67
C PRO A 29 12.02 -12.60 -13.78
N ILE A 30 11.94 -12.17 -12.52
CA ILE A 30 12.96 -12.45 -11.51
C ILE A 30 12.44 -13.63 -10.69
N ASP A 31 13.19 -14.73 -10.67
CA ASP A 31 12.82 -15.94 -9.93
C ASP A 31 12.79 -15.65 -8.41
N GLY A 32 11.70 -16.04 -7.74
CA GLY A 32 11.53 -15.87 -6.29
C GLY A 32 10.83 -14.58 -5.86
N LEU A 33 10.53 -13.67 -6.79
CA LEU A 33 9.64 -12.53 -6.56
C LEU A 33 8.19 -12.99 -6.68
N VAL A 34 7.45 -12.95 -5.56
CA VAL A 34 6.17 -13.68 -5.44
C VAL A 34 4.95 -12.87 -5.89
N TRP A 35 5.07 -11.58 -6.22
CA TRP A 35 3.90 -10.77 -6.60
C TRP A 35 4.02 -10.00 -7.92
N ALA A 36 5.21 -9.53 -8.29
CA ALA A 36 5.43 -8.72 -9.48
C ALA A 36 5.45 -9.54 -10.78
N LYS A 37 4.81 -9.02 -11.83
CA LYS A 37 4.79 -9.68 -13.16
C LYS A 37 4.64 -8.64 -14.27
N GLY A 38 5.45 -8.79 -15.31
CA GLY A 38 5.34 -7.97 -16.52
C GLY A 38 5.94 -6.58 -16.33
N ASP A 39 5.56 -5.66 -17.21
CA ASP A 39 6.01 -4.27 -17.14
C ASP A 39 5.26 -3.47 -16.05
N ALA A 40 5.56 -2.18 -15.89
CA ALA A 40 4.93 -1.34 -14.88
C ALA A 40 3.38 -1.32 -14.94
N ILE A 41 2.79 -1.54 -16.11
CA ILE A 41 1.33 -1.53 -16.28
C ILE A 41 0.75 -2.83 -15.73
N ASP A 42 1.32 -3.97 -16.11
CA ASP A 42 0.90 -5.28 -15.61
C ASP A 42 1.08 -5.37 -14.09
N ASP A 43 2.20 -4.83 -13.59
CA ASP A 43 2.55 -4.82 -12.18
C ASP A 43 1.59 -3.95 -11.34
N PHE A 44 1.25 -2.76 -11.83
CA PHE A 44 0.26 -1.91 -11.16
C PHE A 44 -1.15 -2.48 -11.20
N GLN A 45 -1.57 -3.09 -12.32
CA GLN A 45 -2.85 -3.81 -12.39
C GLN A 45 -2.90 -4.93 -11.37
N ARG A 46 -1.80 -5.68 -11.21
CA ARG A 46 -1.70 -6.73 -10.21
C ARG A 46 -1.79 -6.18 -8.79
N PHE A 47 -1.15 -5.04 -8.52
CA PHE A 47 -1.31 -4.35 -7.24
C PHE A 47 -2.77 -3.97 -6.98
N LEU A 48 -3.49 -3.43 -7.97
CA LEU A 48 -4.91 -3.10 -7.82
C LEU A 48 -5.78 -4.35 -7.59
N ASP A 49 -5.50 -5.47 -8.27
CA ASP A 49 -6.19 -6.74 -7.99
C ASP A 49 -6.02 -7.17 -6.53
N LEU A 50 -4.81 -6.99 -5.98
CA LEU A 50 -4.52 -7.29 -4.58
C LEU A 50 -5.24 -6.31 -3.65
N VAL A 51 -5.21 -5.02 -3.95
CA VAL A 51 -5.94 -3.98 -3.20
C VAL A 51 -7.43 -4.33 -3.11
N GLU A 52 -8.05 -4.70 -4.23
CA GLU A 52 -9.47 -5.07 -4.31
C GLU A 52 -9.79 -6.41 -3.65
N ALA A 53 -8.80 -7.29 -3.50
CA ALA A 53 -8.93 -8.50 -2.70
C ALA A 53 -8.78 -8.24 -1.19
N THR A 54 -8.30 -7.06 -0.78
CA THR A 54 -8.20 -6.66 0.62
C THR A 54 -9.46 -5.93 1.09
N ALA A 55 -9.65 -5.84 2.41
CA ALA A 55 -10.73 -5.08 3.04
C ALA A 55 -10.34 -3.61 3.37
N ILE A 56 -9.27 -3.07 2.77
CA ILE A 56 -8.77 -1.72 3.09
C ILE A 56 -9.43 -0.62 2.26
N LEU A 57 -10.11 -1.00 1.19
CA LEU A 57 -10.81 -0.06 0.34
C LEU A 57 -12.12 0.37 0.98
N PRO A 58 -12.50 1.65 0.82
CA PRO A 58 -13.78 2.12 1.30
C PRO A 58 -14.93 1.53 0.48
N GLU A 59 -16.12 1.43 1.10
CA GLU A 59 -17.32 0.83 0.47
C GLU A 59 -17.74 1.50 -0.85
N TRP A 60 -17.36 2.76 -1.06
CA TRP A 60 -17.65 3.50 -2.29
C TRP A 60 -16.72 3.12 -3.44
N TRP A 61 -15.64 2.35 -3.21
CA TRP A 61 -14.75 1.92 -4.28
C TRP A 61 -15.43 0.87 -5.16
N HIS A 62 -15.62 1.22 -6.42
CA HIS A 62 -16.23 0.37 -7.43
C HIS A 62 -15.35 0.29 -8.68
N SER A 63 -15.82 -0.48 -9.67
CA SER A 63 -15.09 -0.68 -10.93
C SER A 63 -14.80 0.63 -11.67
N GLU A 64 -15.65 1.65 -11.51
CA GLU A 64 -15.44 2.97 -12.14
C GLU A 64 -14.25 3.70 -11.51
N ASP A 65 -14.12 3.66 -10.18
CA ASP A 65 -12.98 4.23 -9.44
C ASP A 65 -11.67 3.53 -9.79
N ARG A 66 -11.70 2.21 -10.00
CA ARG A 66 -10.56 1.45 -10.51
C ARG A 66 -10.11 1.99 -11.88
N MET A 67 -11.05 2.22 -12.79
CA MET A 67 -10.75 2.71 -14.13
C MET A 67 -10.20 4.14 -14.10
N GLU A 68 -10.75 5.00 -13.25
CA GLU A 68 -10.23 6.35 -13.05
C GLU A 68 -8.83 6.33 -12.44
N CYS A 69 -8.61 5.49 -11.42
CA CYS A 69 -7.30 5.29 -10.82
C CYS A 69 -6.25 4.83 -11.84
N LEU A 70 -6.60 3.87 -12.70
CA LEU A 70 -5.75 3.44 -13.81
C LEU A 70 -5.47 4.58 -14.78
N ALA A 71 -6.48 5.36 -15.18
CA ALA A 71 -6.29 6.47 -16.12
C ALA A 71 -5.32 7.53 -15.57
N LEU A 72 -5.47 7.91 -14.31
CA LEU A 72 -4.57 8.86 -13.63
C LEU A 72 -3.16 8.30 -13.47
N ALA A 73 -3.04 7.04 -12.99
CA ALA A 73 -1.76 6.37 -12.80
C ALA A 73 -0.94 6.27 -14.09
N LEU A 74 -1.62 6.02 -15.22
CA LEU A 74 -0.99 5.76 -16.51
C LEU A 74 -0.71 7.02 -17.34
N ASP A 75 -1.18 8.20 -16.94
CA ASP A 75 -0.83 9.45 -17.64
C ASP A 75 0.63 9.83 -17.37
N LYS A 76 1.51 9.55 -18.34
CA LYS A 76 2.96 9.86 -18.25
C LYS A 76 3.25 11.35 -18.03
N ASN A 77 2.33 12.24 -18.36
CA ASN A 77 2.51 13.68 -18.13
C ASN A 77 2.27 14.04 -16.67
N ASP A 78 1.44 13.28 -15.96
CA ASP A 78 1.11 13.52 -14.56
C ASP A 78 2.33 13.26 -13.65
N PRO A 79 2.70 14.19 -12.74
CA PRO A 79 3.81 14.00 -11.80
C PRO A 79 3.62 12.81 -10.84
N GLU A 80 2.38 12.37 -10.65
CA GLU A 80 1.97 11.27 -9.77
C GLU A 80 1.85 9.93 -10.50
N SER A 81 2.17 9.91 -11.80
CA SER A 81 2.17 8.71 -12.61
C SER A 81 3.06 7.60 -12.05
N ILE A 82 2.64 6.35 -12.24
CA ILE A 82 3.43 5.16 -11.90
C ILE A 82 4.73 5.09 -12.70
N PHE A 83 4.84 5.78 -13.83
CA PHE A 83 6.05 5.83 -14.66
C PHE A 83 7.13 6.78 -14.11
N LYS A 84 6.92 7.39 -12.94
CA LYS A 84 7.85 8.33 -12.31
C LYS A 84 8.26 7.85 -10.92
N PRO A 85 9.56 7.92 -10.58
CA PRO A 85 10.04 7.69 -9.22
C PRO A 85 9.26 8.52 -8.20
N LEU A 86 9.06 7.99 -7.00
CA LEU A 86 8.37 8.73 -5.94
C LEU A 86 9.38 9.57 -5.16
N ASN A 87 9.26 10.90 -5.26
CA ASN A 87 9.99 11.77 -4.34
C ASN A 87 9.35 11.74 -2.95
N GLN A 88 9.87 10.88 -2.06
CA GLN A 88 9.34 10.68 -0.72
C GLN A 88 9.37 11.95 0.14
N ALA A 89 10.23 12.92 -0.16
CA ALA A 89 10.30 14.20 0.54
C ALA A 89 9.13 15.14 0.21
N GLU A 90 8.46 14.94 -0.93
CA GLU A 90 7.30 15.74 -1.35
C GLU A 90 5.97 15.21 -0.80
N LEU A 91 5.96 13.97 -0.29
CA LEU A 91 4.76 13.34 0.24
C LEU A 91 4.09 14.19 1.34
N PRO A 92 4.79 14.68 2.38
CA PRO A 92 4.14 15.51 3.38
C PRO A 92 3.49 16.76 2.77
N THR A 93 4.17 17.45 1.86
CA THR A 93 3.62 18.64 1.19
C THR A 93 2.38 18.32 0.37
N ARG A 94 2.37 17.21 -0.37
CA ARG A 94 1.21 16.76 -1.15
C ARG A 94 0.00 16.47 -0.25
N TYR A 95 0.24 15.91 0.93
CA TYR A 95 -0.80 15.52 1.89
C TYR A 95 -0.91 16.53 3.06
N GLY A 96 -0.89 17.84 2.74
CA GLY A 96 -1.28 18.89 3.69
C GLY A 96 -0.29 19.14 4.84
N GLY A 97 0.97 18.75 4.68
CA GLY A 97 2.01 18.83 5.71
C GLY A 97 2.03 17.65 6.68
N ASP A 98 1.26 16.58 6.41
CA ASP A 98 1.22 15.40 7.27
C ASP A 98 2.50 14.57 7.11
N MET A 99 3.33 14.55 8.14
CA MET A 99 4.57 13.79 8.16
C MET A 99 4.33 12.27 8.31
N SER A 100 3.15 11.85 8.74
CA SER A 100 2.78 10.43 8.93
C SER A 100 2.47 9.72 7.63
N ILE A 101 2.19 10.46 6.55
CA ILE A 101 1.70 9.91 5.30
C ILE A 101 2.60 8.82 4.73
N ARG A 102 3.93 8.97 4.86
CA ARG A 102 4.89 7.97 4.36
C ARG A 102 4.71 6.63 5.07
N VAL A 103 4.49 6.68 6.38
CA VAL A 103 4.23 5.49 7.20
C VAL A 103 2.88 4.89 6.82
N ALA A 104 1.83 5.71 6.69
CA ALA A 104 0.51 5.27 6.24
C ALA A 104 0.55 4.55 4.88
N LEU A 105 1.25 5.12 3.90
CA LEU A 105 1.41 4.54 2.56
C LEU A 105 2.20 3.22 2.59
N ALA A 106 3.24 3.13 3.42
CA ALA A 106 4.01 1.90 3.58
C ALA A 106 3.14 0.78 4.18
N ILE A 107 2.33 1.09 5.20
CA ILE A 107 1.38 0.14 5.79
C ILE A 107 0.38 -0.34 4.76
N ILE A 108 -0.21 0.57 3.98
CA ILE A 108 -1.14 0.21 2.91
C ILE A 108 -0.47 -0.74 1.93
N ALA A 109 0.75 -0.43 1.49
CA ALA A 109 1.51 -1.29 0.60
C ALA A 109 1.73 -2.69 1.19
N GLU A 110 2.17 -2.78 2.45
CA GLU A 110 2.35 -4.06 3.15
C GLU A 110 1.04 -4.83 3.32
N MET A 111 -0.08 -4.16 3.59
CA MET A 111 -1.38 -4.82 3.69
C MET A 111 -1.83 -5.42 2.35
N VAL A 112 -1.48 -4.77 1.24
CA VAL A 112 -1.86 -5.19 -0.12
C VAL A 112 -1.06 -6.40 -0.58
N VAL A 113 0.27 -6.33 -0.52
CA VAL A 113 1.15 -7.38 -1.08
C VAL A 113 1.62 -8.39 -0.03
N GLY A 114 1.39 -8.08 1.25
CA GLY A 114 1.77 -8.83 2.43
C GLY A 114 3.24 -8.74 2.80
N TYR A 115 3.53 -9.14 4.05
CA TYR A 115 4.86 -9.07 4.64
C TYR A 115 5.87 -9.86 3.79
N ASP A 116 6.99 -9.21 3.48
CA ASP A 116 8.03 -9.72 2.60
C ASP A 116 7.61 -10.02 1.14
N GLY A 117 6.48 -9.50 0.66
CA GLY A 117 6.01 -9.79 -0.69
C GLY A 117 5.64 -11.27 -0.90
N LYS A 118 5.47 -12.04 0.19
CA LYS A 118 5.15 -13.49 0.19
C LYS A 118 3.65 -13.77 0.00
N GLY A 119 2.90 -12.80 -0.53
CA GLY A 119 1.45 -12.82 -0.63
C GLY A 119 0.77 -12.22 0.61
N PRO A 120 -0.56 -12.03 0.59
CA PRO A 120 -1.31 -11.28 1.61
C PRO A 120 -0.98 -11.74 3.03
N ALA A 121 -1.04 -10.81 3.99
CA ALA A 121 -0.80 -11.09 5.40
C ALA A 121 -1.59 -12.34 5.82
N LYS A 122 -0.87 -13.39 6.23
CA LYS A 122 -1.45 -14.69 6.60
C LYS A 122 -1.90 -14.74 8.05
N ASP A 123 -1.48 -13.76 8.83
CA ASP A 123 -1.78 -13.57 10.24
C ASP A 123 -1.77 -12.07 10.61
N ASP A 124 -2.27 -11.77 11.79
CA ASP A 124 -2.37 -10.44 12.41
C ASP A 124 -1.14 -10.07 13.26
N ILE A 125 -0.10 -10.92 13.29
CA ILE A 125 1.11 -10.72 14.10
C ILE A 125 1.83 -9.43 13.70
N TRP A 126 1.98 -9.20 12.39
CA TRP A 126 2.58 -7.96 11.89
C TRP A 126 1.77 -6.72 12.28
N TYR A 127 0.45 -6.80 12.28
CA TYR A 127 -0.39 -5.68 12.72
C TYR A 127 -0.20 -5.39 14.21
N HIS A 128 -0.02 -6.42 15.05
CA HIS A 128 0.29 -6.26 16.46
C HIS A 128 1.68 -5.69 16.71
N GLU A 129 2.72 -6.17 16.02
CA GLU A 129 4.07 -5.61 16.10
C GLU A 129 4.11 -4.14 15.62
N PHE A 130 3.30 -3.83 14.60
CA PHE A 130 3.11 -2.48 14.09
C PHE A 130 2.33 -1.58 15.06
N GLN A 131 1.26 -2.08 15.69
CA GLN A 131 0.54 -1.38 16.75
C GLN A 131 1.44 -1.07 17.95
N GLU A 132 2.27 -2.03 18.37
CA GLU A 132 3.27 -1.82 19.42
C GLU A 132 4.29 -0.74 19.05
N PHE A 133 4.74 -0.70 17.78
CA PHE A 133 5.60 0.37 17.27
C PHE A 133 4.91 1.75 17.29
N LEU A 134 3.62 1.84 16.94
CA LEU A 134 2.84 3.07 17.06
C LEU A 134 2.56 3.48 18.52
N ASP A 135 2.44 2.50 19.42
CA ASP A 135 2.19 2.72 20.85
C ASP A 135 3.41 3.19 21.63
N LEU A 136 4.62 2.93 21.14
CA LEU A 136 5.87 3.33 21.79
C LEU A 136 6.11 4.86 21.84
N HIS A 137 5.37 5.68 21.07
CA HIS A 137 5.42 7.16 21.17
C HIS A 137 4.02 7.78 21.38
N PRO A 138 3.48 7.73 22.61
CA PRO A 138 2.13 8.20 22.93
C PRO A 138 1.86 9.66 22.56
N HIS A 139 2.89 10.50 22.60
CA HIS A 139 2.80 11.92 22.26
C HIS A 139 2.80 12.19 20.74
N GLU A 140 3.38 11.31 19.93
CA GLU A 140 3.34 11.39 18.46
C GLU A 140 2.05 10.75 17.90
N ARG A 141 1.60 9.64 18.51
CA ARG A 141 0.35 8.93 18.18
C ARG A 141 -0.90 9.83 18.23
N ALA A 142 -1.01 10.70 19.24
CA ALA A 142 -2.11 11.65 19.37
C ALA A 142 -2.06 12.81 18.35
N ARG A 143 -0.89 13.07 17.76
CA ARG A 143 -0.65 14.18 16.83
C ARG A 143 -0.71 13.74 15.36
N LEU A 144 -0.42 12.48 15.06
CA LEU A 144 -0.18 11.98 13.71
C LEU A 144 -1.34 11.20 13.07
N ILE A 145 -2.21 10.52 13.83
CA ILE A 145 -3.00 9.42 13.23
C ILE A 145 -4.46 9.33 13.68
N LYS A 146 -5.00 10.36 14.35
CA LYS A 146 -6.36 10.31 14.92
C LYS A 146 -7.44 9.91 13.90
N GLY A 147 -7.40 10.48 12.69
CA GLY A 147 -8.36 10.15 11.63
C GLY A 147 -8.18 8.75 11.04
N SER A 148 -6.94 8.30 10.84
CA SER A 148 -6.67 6.96 10.28
C SER A 148 -6.87 5.84 11.31
N ILE A 149 -6.71 6.13 12.61
CA ILE A 149 -7.09 5.21 13.70
C ILE A 149 -8.60 5.09 13.81
N GLU A 150 -9.35 6.20 13.71
CA GLU A 150 -10.82 6.15 13.69
C GLU A 150 -11.32 5.33 12.49
N MET A 151 -10.66 5.43 11.33
CA MET A 151 -10.94 4.62 10.14
C MET A 151 -10.59 3.13 10.34
N ALA A 152 -9.42 2.82 10.91
CA ALA A 152 -9.01 1.44 11.18
C ALA A 152 -9.88 0.76 12.26
N ASP A 153 -10.25 1.48 13.32
CA ASP A 153 -11.14 0.99 14.38
C ASP A 153 -12.55 0.75 13.87
N GLN A 154 -13.02 1.56 12.91
CA GLN A 154 -14.32 1.36 12.27
C GLN A 154 -14.32 0.09 11.40
N VAL A 155 -13.28 -0.11 10.58
CA VAL A 155 -13.09 -1.33 9.78
C VAL A 155 -13.03 -2.59 10.66
N LEU A 156 -12.34 -2.52 11.80
CA LEU A 156 -12.26 -3.63 12.78
C LEU A 156 -13.59 -3.93 13.46
N LYS A 157 -14.40 -2.92 13.80
CA LYS A 157 -15.73 -3.12 14.37
C LYS A 157 -16.73 -3.72 13.38
N GLU A 158 -16.61 -3.36 12.11
CA GLU A 158 -17.53 -3.79 11.07
C GLU A 158 -17.17 -5.19 10.53
N HIS A 159 -15.89 -5.57 10.52
CA HIS A 159 -15.41 -6.82 9.91
C HIS A 159 -14.69 -7.80 10.85
N GLY A 160 -14.47 -7.46 12.13
CA GLY A 160 -13.67 -8.27 13.07
C GLY A 160 -14.16 -9.71 13.27
N GLU A 161 -15.46 -9.96 13.15
CA GLU A 161 -16.04 -11.32 13.28
C GLU A 161 -15.80 -12.20 12.04
N GLN A 162 -15.55 -11.60 10.87
CA GLN A 162 -15.34 -12.34 9.61
C GLN A 162 -13.93 -12.94 9.52
N PHE A 163 -12.95 -12.31 10.16
CA PHE A 163 -11.57 -12.83 10.25
C PHE A 163 -11.46 -14.07 11.15
N GLN A 164 -12.35 -14.24 12.14
CA GLN A 164 -12.35 -15.42 13.02
C GLN A 164 -12.93 -16.69 12.39
N GLN A 165 -13.72 -16.57 11.31
CA GLN A 165 -14.38 -17.73 10.70
C GLN A 165 -13.53 -18.49 9.66
N ILE A 166 -12.40 -17.93 9.21
CA ILE A 166 -11.53 -18.56 8.20
C ILE A 166 -10.53 -19.55 8.83
N SER A 167 -10.44 -19.59 10.17
CA SER A 167 -9.45 -20.40 10.92
C SER A 167 -9.97 -21.73 11.47
N ASN A 168 -11.09 -22.27 10.96
CA ASN A 168 -11.60 -23.61 11.33
C ASN A 168 -11.66 -24.56 10.12
#